data_AF-A0A7C5XS00-F1
#
_entry.id   AF-A0A7C5XS00-F1
#
_cell.length_a   1.000
_cell.length_b   1.000
_cell.length_c   1.000
_cell.angle_alpha   90.00
_cell.angle_beta   90.00
_cell.angle_gamma   90.00
#
_symmetry.space_group_name_H-M   'P 1'
#
loop_
_entity.id
_entity.type
_entity.pdbx_description
1 polymer ?
#
loop_
_entity_poly.entity_id
_entity_poly.type
_entity_poly.pdbx_seq_one_letter_code
_entity_poly.pdbx_strand_id
1 'polypeptide(L)'
;MKYTISTRGKTFDFDMSKRVILVPYSPEAIAAVRGLYLLMRVIKGIPRIYGIPSGDLVESWKKEFFDRFLSLLKGETEVTKVYPQMDFEISTESLSVRGKIVRTALGVEVEVKKVPEVQGSGPSAMLNLDYQLQRDLLKLNPIILPFERVGFFYAFGQFVFASTEERPSGIPKALGIAAAMINGLATMGELRQRVKGMKCTGSPSIPINCDEVPLNSLTPDVIEEIVMGLALEIAKPEDVVIIEVPELLKPKERALEILRGFRSRLVLVSDQLAIADISS
;
A
#
# COMPACT_ATOMS: atom_id res chain seq x y z
N MET A 1 -6.21 9.40 11.39
CA MET A 1 -5.53 8.11 11.62
C MET A 1 -4.04 8.32 11.39
N LYS A 2 -3.19 7.86 12.31
CA LYS A 2 -1.73 8.00 12.25
C LYS A 2 -1.08 6.63 12.37
N TYR A 3 -0.02 6.41 11.60
CA TYR A 3 0.84 5.23 11.72
C TYR A 3 2.22 5.70 12.19
N THR A 4 2.72 5.14 13.27
CA THR A 4 4.09 5.36 13.74
C THR A 4 4.83 4.05 13.56
N ILE A 5 5.92 4.06 12.79
CA ILE A 5 6.71 2.87 12.47
C ILE A 5 8.15 3.12 12.84
N SER A 6 8.69 2.28 13.72
CA SER A 6 10.08 2.33 14.14
C SER A 6 10.84 1.14 13.57
N THR A 7 11.93 1.40 12.85
CA THR A 7 12.80 0.37 12.28
C THR A 7 14.26 0.78 12.41
N ARG A 8 15.11 -0.15 12.88
CA ARG A 8 16.56 0.06 13.11
C ARG A 8 16.89 1.35 13.88
N GLY A 9 16.08 1.70 14.88
CA GLY A 9 16.30 2.88 15.73
C GLY A 9 15.86 4.21 15.12
N LYS A 10 15.24 4.22 13.93
CA LYS A 10 14.56 5.40 13.36
C LYS A 10 13.06 5.24 13.42
N THR A 11 12.36 6.31 13.74
CA THR A 11 10.89 6.37 13.81
C THR A 11 10.35 7.26 12.70
N PHE A 12 9.30 6.79 12.04
CA PHE A 12 8.61 7.46 10.94
C PHE A 12 7.13 7.59 11.28
N ASP A 13 6.62 8.82 11.17
CA ASP A 13 5.22 9.13 11.42
C ASP A 13 4.48 9.44 10.11
N PHE A 14 3.42 8.69 9.86
CA PHE A 14 2.57 8.83 8.69
C PHE A 14 1.18 9.29 9.11
N ASP A 15 0.91 10.58 8.94
CA ASP A 15 -0.40 11.17 9.22
C ASP A 15 -1.30 11.13 7.97
N MET A 16 -2.27 10.21 7.95
CA MET A 16 -3.16 10.02 6.81
C MET A 16 -4.16 11.18 6.60
N SER A 17 -4.16 12.20 7.46
CA SER A 17 -4.88 13.45 7.18
C SER A 17 -4.17 14.31 6.12
N LYS A 18 -2.86 14.14 5.95
CA LYS A 18 -2.08 14.87 4.94
C LYS A 18 -2.30 14.27 3.55
N ARG A 19 -2.40 15.12 2.54
CA ARG A 19 -2.44 14.70 1.14
C ARG A 19 -1.08 14.15 0.68
N VAL A 20 0.01 14.80 1.06
CA VAL A 20 1.37 14.41 0.67
C VAL A 20 2.21 14.22 1.91
N ILE A 21 2.93 13.10 1.98
CA ILE A 21 3.89 12.76 3.02
C ILE A 21 5.22 12.49 2.35
N LEU A 22 6.21 13.34 2.64
CA LEU A 22 7.57 13.16 2.14
C LEU A 22 8.42 12.47 3.20
N VAL A 23 9.11 11.42 2.78
CA VAL A 23 10.03 10.65 3.62
C VAL A 23 11.43 10.74 3.00
N PRO A 24 12.42 11.30 3.70
CA PRO A 24 13.79 11.32 3.22
C PRO A 24 14.30 9.91 2.93
N TYR A 25 14.94 9.71 1.78
CA TYR A 25 15.47 8.41 1.39
C TYR A 25 16.47 7.87 2.40
N SER A 26 16.21 6.65 2.87
CA SER A 26 17.16 5.79 3.57
C SER A 26 16.70 4.33 3.51
N PRO A 27 17.57 3.34 3.75
CA PRO A 27 17.15 1.93 3.86
C PRO A 27 16.06 1.71 4.92
N GLU A 28 16.09 2.47 6.01
CA GLU A 28 15.05 2.45 7.04
C GLU A 28 13.72 3.03 6.53
N ALA A 29 13.76 4.10 5.72
CA ALA A 29 12.56 4.67 5.12
C ALA A 29 11.86 3.67 4.19
N ILE A 30 12.61 2.94 3.38
CA ILE A 30 12.06 1.87 2.52
C ILE A 30 11.39 0.78 3.37
N ALA A 31 12.05 0.32 4.43
CA ALA A 31 11.47 -0.65 5.35
C ALA A 31 10.19 -0.12 6.01
N ALA A 32 10.17 1.16 6.41
CA ALA A 32 9.02 1.79 7.04
C ALA A 32 7.83 1.94 6.09
N VAL A 33 8.02 2.40 4.85
CA VAL A 33 6.89 2.55 3.89
C VAL A 33 6.34 1.22 3.41
N ARG A 34 7.17 0.18 3.30
CA ARG A 34 6.69 -1.20 3.06
C ARG A 34 5.91 -1.73 4.26
N GLY A 35 6.36 -1.43 5.48
CA GLY A 35 5.62 -1.68 6.71
C GLY A 35 4.25 -0.98 6.72
N LEU A 36 4.21 0.30 6.34
CA LEU A 36 2.97 1.06 6.19
C LEU A 36 2.02 0.38 5.21
N TYR A 37 2.51 0.03 4.02
CA TYR A 37 1.72 -0.69 3.01
C TYR A 37 1.06 -1.96 3.57
N LEU A 38 1.83 -2.78 4.30
CA LEU A 38 1.30 -4.00 4.95
C LEU A 38 0.21 -3.69 5.96
N LEU A 39 0.46 -2.75 6.88
CA LEU A 39 -0.50 -2.40 7.92
C LEU A 39 -1.79 -1.82 7.33
N MET A 40 -1.69 -1.02 6.26
CA MET A 40 -2.85 -0.51 5.53
C MET A 40 -3.65 -1.63 4.84
N ARG A 41 -2.97 -2.61 4.22
CA ARG A 41 -3.62 -3.80 3.64
C ARG A 41 -4.40 -4.57 4.69
N VAL A 42 -3.78 -4.79 5.86
CA VAL A 42 -4.42 -5.47 7.00
C VAL A 42 -5.66 -4.71 7.46
N ILE A 43 -5.55 -3.42 7.77
CA ILE A 43 -6.69 -2.61 8.22
C ILE A 43 -7.84 -2.62 7.20
N LYS A 44 -7.52 -2.48 5.90
CA LYS A 44 -8.52 -2.55 4.84
C LYS A 44 -9.21 -3.91 4.78
N GLY A 45 -8.47 -5.00 5.03
CA GLY A 45 -8.97 -6.37 4.99
C GLY A 45 -9.78 -6.80 6.21
N ILE A 46 -9.73 -6.07 7.33
CA ILE A 46 -10.47 -6.44 8.55
C ILE A 46 -11.98 -6.42 8.26
N PRO A 47 -12.69 -7.56 8.42
CA PRO A 47 -14.14 -7.58 8.29
C PRO A 47 -14.81 -6.94 9.50
N ARG A 48 -16.12 -6.68 9.38
CA ARG A 48 -16.96 -6.36 10.54
C ARG A 48 -16.94 -7.52 11.55
N ILE A 49 -16.88 -7.18 12.83
CA ILE A 49 -16.92 -8.16 13.93
C ILE A 49 -18.35 -8.24 14.44
N TYR A 50 -18.89 -9.46 14.50
CA TYR A 50 -20.25 -9.76 14.94
C TYR A 50 -20.23 -11.09 15.71
N GLY A 51 -21.24 -11.32 16.56
CA GLY A 51 -21.37 -12.56 17.34
C GLY A 51 -21.82 -12.32 18.77
N ILE A 52 -22.04 -13.40 19.51
CA ILE A 52 -22.38 -13.32 20.95
C ILE A 52 -21.06 -13.15 21.73
N PRO A 53 -20.88 -12.06 22.50
CA PRO A 53 -19.68 -11.86 23.30
C PRO A 53 -19.58 -12.93 24.40
N SER A 54 -18.38 -13.46 24.61
CA SER A 54 -18.08 -14.38 25.70
C SER A 54 -17.56 -13.60 26.91
N GLY A 55 -18.45 -12.89 27.61
CA GLY A 55 -18.10 -12.06 28.77
C GLY A 55 -18.15 -10.56 28.47
N ASP A 56 -17.14 -9.81 28.92
CA ASP A 56 -17.06 -8.36 28.68
C ASP A 56 -17.06 -8.07 27.17
N LEU A 57 -17.89 -7.12 26.76
CA LEU A 57 -18.12 -6.80 25.36
C LEU A 57 -16.86 -6.25 24.68
N VAL A 58 -16.14 -5.36 25.38
CA VAL A 58 -14.94 -4.70 24.87
C VAL A 58 -13.79 -5.70 24.76
N GLU A 59 -13.59 -6.52 25.79
CA GLU A 59 -12.55 -7.55 25.78
C GLU A 59 -12.84 -8.64 24.73
N SER A 60 -14.10 -9.05 24.57
CA SER A 60 -14.51 -9.96 23.51
C SER A 60 -14.20 -9.37 22.13
N TRP A 61 -14.52 -8.09 21.91
CA TRP A 61 -14.22 -7.40 20.66
C TRP A 61 -12.72 -7.27 20.42
N LYS A 62 -11.94 -6.87 21.42
CA LYS A 62 -10.48 -6.76 21.32
C LYS A 62 -9.85 -8.08 20.91
N LYS A 63 -10.28 -9.19 21.52
CA LYS A 63 -9.79 -10.52 21.19
C LYS A 63 -10.09 -10.89 19.74
N GLU A 64 -11.33 -10.74 19.29
CA GLU A 64 -11.72 -11.02 17.90
C GLU A 64 -10.99 -10.13 16.89
N PHE A 65 -10.84 -8.84 17.22
CA PHE A 65 -10.09 -7.91 16.38
C PHE A 65 -8.62 -8.31 16.30
N PHE A 66 -8.00 -8.64 17.43
CA PHE A 66 -6.62 -9.12 17.51
C PHE A 66 -6.41 -10.38 16.67
N ASP A 67 -7.26 -11.40 16.83
CA ASP A 67 -7.12 -12.68 16.12
C ASP A 67 -7.22 -12.48 14.60
N ARG A 68 -8.15 -11.64 14.14
CA ARG A 68 -8.31 -11.27 12.73
C ARG A 68 -7.14 -10.45 12.21
N PHE A 69 -6.73 -9.42 12.95
CA PHE A 69 -5.60 -8.57 12.58
C PHE A 69 -4.34 -9.40 12.41
N LEU A 70 -4.04 -10.28 13.38
CA LEU A 70 -2.86 -11.14 13.34
C LEU A 70 -2.91 -12.14 12.18
N SER A 71 -4.08 -12.74 11.92
CA SER A 71 -4.27 -13.66 10.80
C SER A 71 -4.05 -12.96 9.44
N LEU A 72 -4.64 -11.78 9.26
CA LEU A 72 -4.44 -10.96 8.06
C LEU A 72 -2.99 -10.52 7.91
N LEU A 73 -2.34 -10.06 8.99
CA LEU A 73 -0.95 -9.65 8.95
C LEU A 73 -0.02 -10.79 8.52
N LYS A 74 -0.25 -12.02 9.03
CA LYS A 74 0.46 -13.23 8.57
C LYS A 74 0.26 -13.46 7.07
N GLY A 75 -0.99 -13.49 6.62
CA GLY A 75 -1.31 -13.72 5.19
C GLY A 75 -0.71 -12.66 4.28
N GLU A 76 -0.77 -11.39 4.67
CA GLU A 76 -0.20 -10.27 3.91
C GLU A 76 1.33 -10.33 3.82
N THR A 77 2.00 -10.67 4.92
CA THR A 77 3.45 -10.87 4.97
C THR A 77 3.87 -12.01 4.03
N GLU A 78 3.10 -13.11 3.99
CA GLU A 78 3.37 -14.25 3.10
C GLU A 78 3.15 -13.93 1.62
N VAL A 79 2.14 -13.13 1.28
CA VAL A 79 1.83 -12.73 -0.10
C VAL A 79 2.85 -11.74 -0.63
N THR A 80 3.21 -10.74 0.18
CA THR A 80 4.11 -9.66 -0.24
C THR A 80 5.58 -10.01 -0.13
N LYS A 81 5.92 -11.05 0.65
CA LYS A 81 7.30 -11.41 1.02
C LYS A 81 8.08 -10.26 1.68
N VAL A 82 7.37 -9.31 2.30
CA VAL A 82 7.94 -8.18 3.03
C VAL A 82 8.01 -8.57 4.51
N TYR A 83 9.22 -8.66 5.05
CA TYR A 83 9.46 -9.03 6.46
C TYR A 83 10.24 -7.92 7.18
N PRO A 84 9.62 -6.75 7.42
CA PRO A 84 10.33 -5.62 8.01
C PRO A 84 10.60 -5.93 9.48
N GLN A 85 11.81 -5.61 9.96
CA GLN A 85 12.06 -5.57 11.39
C GLN A 85 11.56 -4.22 11.91
N MET A 86 10.37 -4.20 12.51
CA MET A 86 9.72 -2.96 12.92
C MET A 86 8.87 -3.11 14.17
N ASP A 87 8.82 -2.04 14.95
CA ASP A 87 7.76 -1.79 15.93
C ASP A 87 6.77 -0.81 15.28
N PHE A 88 5.47 -0.97 15.54
CA PHE A 88 4.44 -0.11 14.96
C PHE A 88 3.36 0.27 15.97
N GLU A 89 2.76 1.43 15.73
CA GLU A 89 1.53 1.88 16.37
C GLU A 89 0.59 2.46 15.31
N ILE A 90 -0.64 1.99 15.29
CA ILE A 90 -1.74 2.54 14.50
C ILE A 90 -2.68 3.24 15.47
N SER A 91 -2.73 4.57 15.42
CA SER A 91 -3.56 5.36 16.33
C SER A 91 -4.72 6.02 15.60
N THR A 92 -5.92 5.84 16.14
CA THR A 92 -7.10 6.66 15.90
C THR A 92 -7.47 7.42 17.18
N GLU A 93 -8.62 8.10 17.19
CA GLU A 93 -9.18 8.69 18.42
C GLU A 93 -9.66 7.61 19.39
N SER A 94 -10.30 6.57 18.88
CA SER A 94 -10.95 5.50 19.66
C SER A 94 -10.06 4.28 19.94
N LEU A 95 -9.02 4.05 19.13
CA LEU A 95 -8.24 2.82 19.13
C LEU A 95 -6.73 3.09 19.01
N SER A 96 -5.93 2.26 19.65
CA SER A 96 -4.52 2.05 19.32
C SER A 96 -4.27 0.57 19.06
N VAL A 97 -3.57 0.27 17.97
CA VAL A 97 -3.05 -1.07 17.69
C VAL A 97 -1.54 -0.98 17.66
N ARG A 98 -0.88 -1.58 18.64
CA ARG A 98 0.57 -1.62 18.75
C ARG A 98 1.07 -3.00 18.38
N GLY A 99 2.30 -3.08 17.91
CA GLY A 99 2.87 -4.38 17.61
C GLY A 99 4.30 -4.33 17.17
N LYS A 100 4.83 -5.52 16.93
CA LYS A 100 6.19 -5.77 16.54
C LYS A 100 6.26 -6.87 15.51
N ILE A 101 7.02 -6.64 14.45
CA ILE A 101 7.36 -7.62 13.42
C ILE A 101 8.86 -7.89 13.51
N VAL A 102 9.22 -9.13 13.82
CA VAL A 102 10.60 -9.61 13.82
C VAL A 102 10.70 -10.85 12.94
N ARG A 103 11.10 -10.65 11.67
CA ARG A 103 11.12 -11.74 10.66
C ARG A 103 9.73 -12.37 10.54
N THR A 104 9.55 -13.61 11.00
CA THR A 104 8.28 -14.34 11.00
C THR A 104 7.52 -14.25 12.32
N ALA A 105 8.14 -13.69 13.38
CA ALA A 105 7.49 -13.49 14.67
C ALA A 105 6.69 -12.18 14.65
N LEU A 106 5.41 -12.28 15.01
CA LEU A 106 4.47 -11.17 15.04
C LEU A 106 3.86 -11.05 16.44
N GLY A 107 4.01 -9.89 17.06
CA GLY A 107 3.32 -9.50 18.28
C GLY A 107 2.38 -8.33 18.01
N VAL A 108 1.16 -8.39 18.51
CA VAL A 108 0.16 -7.32 18.37
C VAL A 108 -0.56 -7.14 19.71
N GLU A 109 -0.86 -5.91 20.05
CA GLU A 109 -1.63 -5.50 21.22
C GLU A 109 -2.67 -4.47 20.77
N VAL A 110 -3.88 -4.56 21.33
CA VAL A 110 -5.01 -3.71 20.96
C VAL A 110 -5.52 -2.99 22.19
N GLU A 111 -5.51 -1.67 22.13
CA GLU A 111 -5.98 -0.78 23.19
C GLU A 111 -7.19 0.01 22.69
N VAL A 112 -8.29 -0.03 23.44
CA VAL A 112 -9.47 0.83 23.20
C VAL A 112 -9.33 2.05 24.10
N LYS A 113 -9.03 3.21 23.51
CA LYS A 113 -8.77 4.46 24.25
C LYS A 113 -10.04 5.10 24.79
N LYS A 114 -11.12 4.96 24.03
CA LYS A 114 -12.43 5.53 24.36
C LYS A 114 -13.48 4.47 24.12
N VAL A 115 -14.02 3.93 25.20
CA VAL A 115 -15.10 2.94 25.13
C VAL A 115 -16.37 3.68 24.71
N PRO A 116 -16.98 3.32 23.58
CA PRO A 116 -18.24 3.92 23.16
C PRO A 116 -19.40 3.51 24.07
N GLU A 117 -20.40 4.37 24.20
CA GLU A 117 -21.67 3.98 24.84
C GLU A 117 -22.45 3.06 23.90
N VAL A 118 -22.57 1.79 24.28
CA VAL A 118 -23.30 0.78 23.53
C VAL A 118 -24.58 0.43 24.28
N GLN A 119 -25.73 0.68 23.65
CA GLN A 119 -27.02 0.24 24.18
C GLN A 119 -27.36 -1.17 23.71
N GLY A 120 -27.97 -1.97 24.59
CA GLY A 120 -28.43 -3.34 24.30
C GLY A 120 -27.51 -4.44 24.83
N SER A 121 -27.80 -5.69 24.45
CA SER A 121 -27.02 -6.87 24.84
C SER A 121 -26.90 -7.87 23.70
N GLY A 122 -25.93 -8.78 23.79
CA GLY A 122 -25.74 -9.83 22.79
C GLY A 122 -25.20 -9.33 21.44
N PRO A 123 -25.59 -9.95 20.32
CA PRO A 123 -25.01 -9.65 19.00
C PRO A 123 -25.17 -8.22 18.50
N SER A 124 -26.28 -7.56 18.84
CA SER A 124 -26.55 -6.18 18.43
C SER A 124 -25.59 -5.19 19.10
N ALA A 125 -25.29 -5.40 20.39
CA ALA A 125 -24.29 -4.61 21.11
C ALA A 125 -22.89 -4.78 20.50
N MET A 126 -22.50 -6.01 20.14
CA MET A 126 -21.21 -6.29 19.48
C MET A 126 -21.08 -5.56 18.14
N LEU A 127 -22.14 -5.59 17.33
CA LEU A 127 -22.16 -4.92 16.03
C LEU A 127 -22.07 -3.39 16.18
N ASN A 128 -22.78 -2.82 17.15
CA ASN A 128 -22.75 -1.38 17.42
C ASN A 128 -21.37 -0.92 17.91
N LEU A 129 -20.75 -1.69 18.81
CA LEU A 129 -19.39 -1.44 19.27
C LEU A 129 -18.41 -1.47 18.09
N ASP A 130 -18.49 -2.51 17.25
CA ASP A 130 -17.64 -2.65 16.07
C ASP A 130 -17.82 -1.50 15.08
N TYR A 131 -19.07 -1.07 14.85
CA TYR A 131 -19.35 0.06 13.99
C TYR A 131 -18.62 1.31 14.47
N GLN A 132 -18.73 1.62 15.77
CA GLN A 132 -18.14 2.81 16.36
C GLN A 132 -16.61 2.74 16.39
N LEU A 133 -16.02 1.62 16.79
CA LEU A 133 -14.56 1.45 16.88
C LEU A 133 -13.89 1.39 15.50
N GLN A 134 -14.48 0.67 14.53
CA GLN A 134 -13.92 0.59 13.18
C GLN A 134 -14.24 1.81 12.31
N ARG A 135 -15.14 2.72 12.71
CA ARG A 135 -15.44 3.94 11.92
C ARG A 135 -14.20 4.81 11.74
N ASP A 136 -13.37 4.90 12.78
CA ASP A 136 -12.19 5.77 12.78
C ASP A 136 -10.98 5.08 12.13
N LEU A 137 -11.06 3.76 11.91
CA LEU A 137 -10.14 3.00 11.07
C LEU A 137 -10.46 3.29 9.61
N LEU A 138 -9.87 4.37 9.09
CA LEU A 138 -9.97 4.75 7.68
C LEU A 138 -9.45 3.58 6.81
N LYS A 139 -10.37 2.79 6.23
CA LYS A 139 -10.06 1.63 5.37
C LYS A 139 -9.58 2.06 3.97
N LEU A 140 -8.52 2.85 3.95
CA LEU A 140 -7.89 3.35 2.74
C LEU A 140 -7.27 2.20 1.95
N ASN A 141 -7.27 2.32 0.63
CA ASN A 141 -6.64 1.36 -0.25
C ASN A 141 -5.18 1.75 -0.54
N PRO A 142 -4.20 0.97 -0.07
CA PRO A 142 -2.80 1.27 -0.37
C PRO A 142 -2.41 0.71 -1.74
N ILE A 143 -1.71 1.52 -2.53
CA ILE A 143 -1.00 1.13 -3.76
C ILE A 143 0.47 1.42 -3.49
N ILE A 144 1.37 0.49 -3.85
CA ILE A 144 2.82 0.70 -3.69
C ILE A 144 3.53 0.50 -5.01
N LEU A 145 4.44 1.42 -5.33
CA LEU A 145 5.34 1.41 -6.48
C LEU A 145 6.78 1.23 -5.97
N PRO A 146 7.29 -0.01 -5.89
CA PRO A 146 8.59 -0.30 -5.31
C PRO A 146 9.71 -0.25 -6.36
N PHE A 147 10.25 0.93 -6.70
CA PHE A 147 11.23 1.10 -7.78
C PHE A 147 12.67 0.61 -7.47
N GLU A 148 12.87 -0.30 -6.51
CA GLU A 148 14.22 -0.84 -6.26
C GLU A 148 14.73 -1.74 -7.43
N ARG A 149 15.96 -1.38 -7.86
CA ARG A 149 16.63 -1.44 -9.18
C ARG A 149 16.52 -2.64 -10.14
N VAL A 150 16.06 -3.84 -9.76
CA VAL A 150 16.08 -4.99 -10.70
C VAL A 150 14.86 -5.88 -10.57
N GLY A 151 14.47 -6.19 -9.33
CA GLY A 151 13.32 -7.06 -9.06
C GLY A 151 12.01 -6.49 -9.61
N PHE A 152 11.87 -5.16 -9.57
CA PHE A 152 10.73 -4.44 -10.12
C PHE A 152 10.63 -4.60 -11.65
N PHE A 153 11.67 -4.20 -12.38
CA PHE A 153 11.70 -4.27 -13.84
C PHE A 153 11.59 -5.71 -14.35
N TYR A 154 12.24 -6.66 -13.67
CA TYR A 154 12.11 -8.08 -13.98
C TYR A 154 10.68 -8.59 -13.80
N ALA A 155 10.03 -8.29 -12.66
CA ALA A 155 8.65 -8.69 -12.40
C ALA A 155 7.67 -8.05 -13.39
N PHE A 156 7.86 -6.76 -13.70
CA PHE A 156 7.03 -6.04 -14.67
C PHE A 156 7.20 -6.57 -16.10
N GLY A 157 8.44 -6.89 -16.50
CA GLY A 157 8.71 -7.55 -17.77
C GLY A 157 8.07 -8.93 -17.88
N GLN A 158 8.21 -9.78 -16.85
CA GLN A 158 7.60 -11.12 -16.81
C GLN A 158 6.07 -11.07 -16.92
N PHE A 159 5.43 -10.09 -16.28
CA PHE A 159 3.97 -9.89 -16.37
C PHE A 159 3.51 -9.67 -17.82
N VAL A 160 4.19 -8.79 -18.55
CA VAL A 160 3.83 -8.47 -19.94
C VAL A 160 3.96 -9.67 -20.87
N PHE A 161 4.88 -10.60 -20.60
CA PHE A 161 4.97 -11.85 -21.35
C PHE A 161 3.89 -12.86 -20.92
N ALA A 162 3.68 -13.04 -19.62
CA ALA A 162 2.72 -14.02 -19.09
C ALA A 162 1.26 -13.73 -19.51
N SER A 163 0.92 -12.46 -19.76
CA SER A 163 -0.42 -12.05 -20.22
C SER A 163 -0.70 -12.39 -21.70
N THR A 164 0.33 -12.80 -22.46
CA THR A 164 0.22 -13.13 -23.90
C THR A 164 0.06 -14.61 -24.19
N GLU A 165 0.42 -15.47 -23.25
CA GLU A 165 0.08 -16.89 -23.33
C GLU A 165 -1.36 -17.05 -22.83
N GLU A 166 -2.16 -17.95 -23.44
CA GLU A 166 -3.58 -18.23 -23.10
C GLU A 166 -3.78 -18.84 -21.69
N ARG A 167 -2.97 -18.44 -20.71
CA ARG A 167 -3.03 -18.85 -19.31
C ARG A 167 -3.63 -17.72 -18.48
N PRO A 168 -4.89 -17.81 -18.04
CA PRO A 168 -5.32 -16.94 -16.96
C PRO A 168 -4.68 -17.46 -15.66
N SER A 169 -4.04 -16.57 -14.90
CA SER A 169 -4.41 -16.25 -13.50
C SER A 169 -3.24 -15.72 -12.67
N GLY A 170 -2.98 -14.42 -12.81
CA GLY A 170 -2.22 -13.64 -11.82
C GLY A 170 -0.71 -13.88 -11.77
N ILE A 171 0.01 -12.85 -11.34
CA ILE A 171 1.47 -12.94 -11.17
C ILE A 171 1.78 -13.85 -9.99
N PRO A 172 2.80 -14.73 -10.10
CA PRO A 172 3.21 -15.59 -9.00
C PRO A 172 3.41 -14.79 -7.72
N LYS A 173 2.77 -15.22 -6.62
CA LYS A 173 2.99 -14.65 -5.27
C LYS A 173 4.47 -14.65 -4.85
N ALA A 174 5.30 -15.47 -5.52
CA ALA A 174 6.75 -15.48 -5.36
C ALA A 174 7.42 -14.13 -5.71
N LEU A 175 6.81 -13.31 -6.58
CA LEU A 175 7.28 -11.96 -6.93
C LEU A 175 6.87 -10.90 -5.90
N GLY A 176 6.20 -11.31 -4.80
CA GLY A 176 6.01 -10.51 -3.61
C GLY A 176 5.25 -9.20 -3.84
N ILE A 177 5.76 -8.11 -3.26
CA ILE A 177 5.14 -6.78 -3.33
C ILE A 177 4.99 -6.26 -4.76
N ALA A 178 5.90 -6.63 -5.68
CA ALA A 178 5.79 -6.28 -7.09
C ALA A 178 4.59 -7.00 -7.74
N ALA A 179 4.34 -8.28 -7.40
CA ALA A 179 3.15 -8.98 -7.89
C ALA A 179 1.85 -8.29 -7.46
N ALA A 180 1.79 -7.79 -6.22
CA ALA A 180 0.60 -7.09 -5.72
C ALA A 180 0.34 -5.79 -6.48
N MET A 181 1.39 -5.02 -6.78
CA MET A 181 1.30 -3.82 -7.61
C MET A 181 0.81 -4.15 -9.02
N ILE A 182 1.48 -5.07 -9.70
CA ILE A 182 1.23 -5.32 -11.12
C ILE A 182 -0.11 -6.03 -11.33
N ASN A 183 -0.53 -6.94 -10.44
CA ASN A 183 -1.89 -7.48 -10.46
C ASN A 183 -2.95 -6.39 -10.26
N GLY A 184 -2.63 -5.33 -9.49
CA GLY A 184 -3.47 -4.13 -9.40
C GLY A 184 -3.58 -3.40 -10.74
N LEU A 185 -2.47 -3.28 -11.47
CA LEU A 185 -2.42 -2.66 -12.80
C LEU A 185 -3.11 -3.50 -13.88
N ALA A 186 -3.09 -4.83 -13.79
CA ALA A 186 -3.71 -5.75 -14.74
C ALA A 186 -5.24 -5.60 -14.87
N THR A 187 -5.87 -4.89 -13.93
CA THR A 187 -7.29 -4.52 -14.01
C THR A 187 -7.57 -3.38 -14.99
N MET A 188 -6.53 -2.68 -15.45
CA MET A 188 -6.65 -1.70 -16.52
C MET A 188 -6.86 -2.40 -17.85
N GLY A 189 -7.81 -1.89 -18.63
CA GLY A 189 -8.06 -2.36 -19.99
C GLY A 189 -6.88 -2.06 -20.91
N GLU A 190 -7.13 -1.37 -22.01
CA GLU A 190 -6.04 -1.01 -22.92
C GLU A 190 -5.20 0.15 -22.36
N LEU A 191 -3.89 -0.06 -22.29
CA LEU A 191 -2.90 0.99 -22.09
C LEU A 191 -2.77 1.80 -23.38
N ARG A 192 -2.93 3.12 -23.30
CA ARG A 192 -2.67 4.06 -24.41
C ARG A 192 -2.06 5.35 -23.85
N GLN A 193 -0.74 5.40 -23.77
CA GLN A 193 -0.02 6.55 -23.20
C GLN A 193 1.07 7.05 -24.15
N ARG A 194 1.46 8.31 -23.97
CA ARG A 194 2.61 8.89 -24.65
C ARG A 194 3.72 9.16 -23.64
N VAL A 195 4.84 8.47 -23.77
CA VAL A 195 5.96 8.50 -22.82
C VAL A 195 7.21 8.93 -23.57
N LYS A 196 7.81 10.07 -23.16
CA LYS A 196 8.99 10.66 -23.82
C LYS A 196 8.88 10.76 -25.35
N GLY A 197 7.67 11.04 -25.85
CA GLY A 197 7.38 11.15 -27.28
C GLY A 197 6.95 9.85 -27.96
N MET A 198 7.23 8.70 -27.33
CA MET A 198 6.85 7.36 -27.82
C MET A 198 5.40 7.04 -27.53
N LYS A 199 4.71 6.37 -28.46
CA LYS A 199 3.35 5.87 -28.27
C LYS A 199 3.40 4.47 -27.65
N CYS A 200 3.07 4.38 -26.37
CA CYS A 200 3.01 3.14 -25.62
C CYS A 200 1.59 2.56 -25.63
N THR A 201 1.45 1.33 -26.10
CA THR A 201 0.17 0.61 -26.16
C THR A 201 0.30 -0.80 -25.61
N GLY A 202 -0.75 -1.30 -24.96
CA GLY A 202 -0.84 -2.68 -24.49
C GLY A 202 -2.27 -3.02 -24.06
N SER A 203 -2.56 -4.29 -23.81
CA SER A 203 -3.82 -4.75 -23.24
C SER A 203 -3.58 -6.01 -22.40
N PRO A 204 -4.58 -6.52 -21.65
CA PRO A 204 -4.40 -7.77 -20.92
C PRO A 204 -3.99 -8.97 -21.79
N SER A 205 -4.19 -8.91 -23.11
CA SER A 205 -3.80 -9.96 -24.07
C SER A 205 -2.69 -9.54 -25.03
N ILE A 206 -2.24 -8.28 -24.98
CA ILE A 206 -1.25 -7.71 -25.91
C ILE A 206 -0.10 -7.12 -25.08
N PRO A 207 1.16 -7.52 -25.34
CA PRO A 207 2.26 -7.02 -24.57
C PRO A 207 2.44 -5.51 -24.77
N ILE A 208 2.95 -4.83 -23.73
CA ILE A 208 3.22 -3.40 -23.80
C ILE A 208 4.37 -3.15 -24.78
N ASN A 209 4.10 -2.35 -25.82
CA ASN A 209 5.07 -1.89 -26.80
C ASN A 209 5.03 -0.37 -26.87
N CYS A 210 6.19 0.28 -27.06
CA CYS A 210 6.31 1.71 -27.31
C CYS A 210 6.97 1.94 -28.67
N ASP A 211 6.26 2.55 -29.62
CA ASP A 211 6.72 2.69 -31.03
C ASP A 211 7.33 1.39 -31.58
N GLU A 212 6.62 0.26 -31.38
CA GLU A 212 7.04 -1.11 -31.78
C GLU A 212 8.22 -1.70 -31.00
N VAL A 213 8.80 -0.97 -30.04
CA VAL A 213 9.82 -1.50 -29.12
C VAL A 213 9.15 -2.20 -27.93
N PRO A 214 9.45 -3.48 -27.66
CA PRO A 214 8.87 -4.21 -26.54
C PRO A 214 9.38 -3.68 -25.20
N LEU A 215 8.51 -3.73 -24.17
CA LEU A 215 8.78 -3.22 -22.82
C LEU A 215 10.15 -3.65 -22.25
N ASN A 216 10.55 -4.91 -22.46
CA ASN A 216 11.80 -5.46 -21.95
C ASN A 216 13.07 -4.86 -22.56
N SER A 217 12.93 -4.13 -23.67
CA SER A 217 14.01 -3.45 -24.39
C SER A 217 14.02 -1.95 -24.12
N LEU A 218 13.06 -1.44 -23.36
CA LEU A 218 13.00 -0.04 -22.97
C LEU A 218 13.97 0.24 -21.82
N THR A 219 14.44 1.48 -21.74
CA THR A 219 15.28 1.93 -20.64
C THR A 219 14.47 2.00 -19.34
N PRO A 220 15.09 1.82 -18.16
CA PRO A 220 14.40 1.83 -16.87
C PRO A 220 13.52 3.06 -16.67
N ASP A 221 14.01 4.22 -17.10
CA ASP A 221 13.28 5.49 -17.04
C ASP A 221 12.00 5.47 -17.89
N VAL A 222 11.96 4.85 -19.06
CA VAL A 222 10.70 4.76 -19.82
C VAL A 222 9.71 3.83 -19.11
N ILE A 223 10.19 2.71 -18.55
CA ILE A 223 9.35 1.74 -17.84
C ILE A 223 8.72 2.34 -16.58
N GLU A 224 9.51 3.08 -15.79
CA GLU A 224 9.00 3.76 -14.60
C GLU A 224 7.89 4.78 -14.97
N GLU A 225 7.93 5.41 -16.17
CA GLU A 225 7.02 6.50 -16.54
C GLU A 225 5.69 5.92 -16.99
N ILE A 226 5.75 4.80 -17.73
CA ILE A 226 4.60 3.95 -18.02
C ILE A 226 3.91 3.55 -16.72
N VAL A 227 4.68 3.04 -15.74
CA VAL A 227 4.15 2.58 -14.46
C VAL A 227 3.50 3.71 -13.66
N MET A 228 4.15 4.87 -13.60
CA MET A 228 3.61 6.05 -12.93
C MET A 228 2.33 6.55 -13.61
N GLY A 229 2.29 6.56 -14.94
CA GLY A 229 1.10 6.91 -15.72
C GLY A 229 -0.05 5.94 -15.48
N LEU A 230 0.24 4.63 -15.47
CA LEU A 230 -0.74 3.61 -15.13
C LEU A 230 -1.27 3.79 -13.69
N ALA A 231 -0.38 4.03 -12.73
CA ALA A 231 -0.75 4.27 -11.33
C ALA A 231 -1.65 5.51 -11.19
N LEU A 232 -1.37 6.57 -11.96
CA LEU A 232 -2.17 7.80 -12.00
C LEU A 232 -3.58 7.54 -12.53
N GLU A 233 -3.73 6.67 -13.54
CA GLU A 233 -5.03 6.30 -14.12
C GLU A 233 -5.88 5.44 -13.17
N ILE A 234 -5.28 4.47 -12.46
CA ILE A 234 -6.04 3.61 -11.53
C ILE A 234 -6.36 4.27 -10.19
N ALA A 235 -5.50 5.18 -9.72
CA ALA A 235 -5.58 5.68 -8.36
C ALA A 235 -6.83 6.53 -8.17
N LYS A 236 -7.68 6.11 -7.24
CA LYS A 236 -8.88 6.83 -6.84
C LYS A 236 -8.56 7.86 -5.74
N PRO A 237 -9.38 8.91 -5.57
CA PRO A 237 -9.15 9.91 -4.53
C PRO A 237 -9.01 9.35 -3.10
N GLU A 238 -9.69 8.23 -2.81
CA GLU A 238 -9.64 7.53 -1.52
C GLU A 238 -8.41 6.63 -1.33
N ASP A 239 -7.59 6.43 -2.37
CA ASP A 239 -6.39 5.60 -2.31
C ASP A 239 -5.21 6.34 -1.66
N VAL A 240 -4.22 5.57 -1.22
CA VAL A 240 -2.90 6.06 -0.82
C VAL A 240 -1.86 5.41 -1.70
N VAL A 241 -1.16 6.21 -2.50
CA VAL A 241 -0.10 5.77 -3.39
C VAL A 241 1.24 6.00 -2.72
N ILE A 242 1.97 4.92 -2.48
CA ILE A 242 3.29 4.89 -1.87
C ILE A 242 4.31 4.70 -2.99
N ILE A 243 5.28 5.60 -3.11
CA ILE A 243 6.25 5.60 -4.21
C ILE A 243 7.66 5.57 -3.60
N GLU A 244 8.41 4.51 -3.89
CA GLU A 244 9.78 4.32 -3.44
C GLU A 244 10.76 4.87 -4.48
N VAL A 245 11.58 5.87 -4.17
CA VAL A 245 12.80 6.28 -4.92
C VAL A 245 12.67 6.24 -6.45
N PRO A 246 11.68 6.93 -7.05
CA PRO A 246 11.59 6.97 -8.51
C PRO A 246 12.81 7.72 -9.08
N GLU A 247 13.75 7.00 -9.72
CA GLU A 247 14.94 7.59 -10.34
C GLU A 247 14.54 8.49 -11.54
N LEU A 248 13.37 8.24 -12.11
CA LEU A 248 12.72 9.02 -13.14
C LEU A 248 12.41 10.48 -12.85
N LEU A 249 12.44 10.90 -11.58
CA LEU A 249 12.09 12.27 -11.23
C LEU A 249 13.18 13.29 -11.59
N LYS A 250 14.02 12.96 -12.58
CA LYS A 250 15.02 13.82 -13.19
C LYS A 250 14.69 13.94 -14.68
N PRO A 251 14.26 15.11 -15.19
CA PRO A 251 14.21 16.44 -14.56
C PRO A 251 13.02 16.68 -13.62
N LYS A 252 13.19 17.60 -12.66
CA LYS A 252 12.22 17.98 -11.60
C LYS A 252 10.84 18.35 -12.15
N GLU A 253 10.79 18.97 -13.31
CA GLU A 253 9.55 19.52 -13.88
C GLU A 253 8.58 18.41 -14.27
N ARG A 254 9.08 17.36 -14.93
CA ARG A 254 8.28 16.19 -15.31
C ARG A 254 7.80 15.41 -14.09
N ALA A 255 8.65 15.30 -13.08
CA ALA A 255 8.32 14.71 -11.80
C ALA A 255 7.13 15.40 -11.13
N LEU A 256 7.19 16.73 -11.03
CA LEU A 256 6.12 17.54 -10.43
C LEU A 256 4.83 17.45 -11.24
N GLU A 257 4.90 17.42 -12.57
CA GLU A 257 3.72 17.27 -13.44
C GLU A 257 2.97 15.97 -13.15
N ILE A 258 3.69 14.84 -13.14
CA ILE A 258 3.11 13.53 -12.88
C ILE A 258 2.54 13.46 -11.45
N LEU A 259 3.31 13.91 -10.46
CA LEU A 259 2.90 13.85 -9.05
C LEU A 259 1.70 14.76 -8.75
N ARG A 260 1.59 15.92 -9.40
CA ARG A 260 0.41 16.81 -9.29
C ARG A 260 -0.86 16.21 -9.89
N GLY A 261 -0.71 15.31 -10.87
CA GLY A 261 -1.84 14.59 -11.46
C GLY A 261 -2.59 13.72 -10.45
N PHE A 262 -1.90 13.18 -9.43
CA PHE A 262 -2.53 12.28 -8.47
C PHE A 262 -3.55 13.00 -7.60
N ARG A 263 -4.80 12.54 -7.69
CA ARG A 263 -5.91 12.97 -6.81
C ARG A 263 -5.93 12.23 -5.47
N SER A 264 -5.20 11.12 -5.39
CA SER A 264 -5.02 10.31 -4.18
C SER A 264 -4.05 10.95 -3.19
N ARG A 265 -3.93 10.35 -2.00
CA ARG A 265 -2.84 10.71 -1.08
C ARG A 265 -1.54 10.08 -1.55
N LEU A 266 -0.43 10.79 -1.34
CA LEU A 266 0.90 10.37 -1.75
C LEU A 266 1.81 10.18 -0.53
N VAL A 267 2.55 9.08 -0.50
CA VAL A 267 3.71 8.87 0.37
C VAL A 267 4.92 8.68 -0.51
N LEU A 268 5.86 9.62 -0.49
CA LEU A 268 7.00 9.63 -1.40
C LEU A 268 8.29 9.44 -0.61
N VAL A 269 9.06 8.40 -0.92
CA VAL A 269 10.42 8.23 -0.43
C VAL A 269 11.38 8.84 -1.44
N SER A 270 12.06 9.93 -1.09
CA SER A 270 12.96 10.63 -2.02
C SER A 270 14.13 11.29 -1.30
N ASP A 271 15.26 11.37 -1.98
CA ASP A 271 16.44 12.17 -1.60
C ASP A 271 16.30 13.65 -2.01
N GLN A 272 15.28 14.01 -2.79
CA GLN A 272 15.10 15.35 -3.32
C GLN A 272 14.17 16.20 -2.45
N LEU A 273 14.77 17.15 -1.72
CA LEU A 273 14.07 18.19 -0.96
C LEU A 273 13.14 19.07 -1.83
N ALA A 274 13.37 19.10 -3.14
CA ALA A 274 12.69 19.97 -4.10
C ALA A 274 11.23 19.55 -4.44
N ILE A 275 10.77 18.38 -3.97
CA ILE A 275 9.39 17.87 -4.15
C ILE A 275 8.45 18.41 -3.05
N ALA A 276 8.99 19.14 -2.05
CA ALA A 276 8.22 19.78 -0.98
C ALA A 276 7.09 20.71 -1.49
N ASP A 277 7.26 21.30 -2.69
CA ASP A 277 6.29 22.20 -3.34
C ASP A 277 4.98 21.54 -3.81
N ILE A 278 4.83 20.21 -3.69
CA ILE A 278 3.55 19.51 -3.93
C ILE A 278 2.61 19.64 -2.70
N SER A 279 3.16 20.04 -1.56
CA SER A 279 2.44 20.16 -0.29
C SER A 279 1.70 21.49 -0.12
N SER A 280 1.99 22.49 -0.97
CA SER A 280 1.37 23.82 -1.01
C SER A 280 0.20 23.88 -1.98
#